data_AF-A0A1V5UE00-F1
#
_entry.id   AF-A0A1V5UE00-F1
#
_cell.length_a   1.000
_cell.length_b   1.000
_cell.length_c   1.000
_cell.angle_alpha   90.00
_cell.angle_beta   90.00
_cell.angle_gamma   90.00
#
_symmetry.space_group_name_H-M   'P 1'
#
loop_
_entity.id
_entity.type
_entity.pdbx_description
1 polymer ?
#
loop_
_entity_poly.entity_id
_entity_poly.type
_entity_poly.pdbx_seq_one_letter_code
_entity_poly.pdbx_strand_id
1 'polypeptide(L)'
;MNKSLKSLDIKAIYDLQINSSGAAALMSLVELKSLNRRYKLTSDVWIRLVTDKGTISLFAKEGFVFDGRSGSPLLDWYAPNLGSLNERIMWLVHDLLGYATCLDFKTTNKVLRYGLRDQCVYRASKAFMIEKAVSISDAWFGTPKETDWCYNNISKFNVAFFSE
;
A
#
# COMPACT_ATOMS: atom_id res chain seq x y z
N MET A 1 7.83 -21.93 3.77
CA MET A 1 8.00 -21.91 2.31
C MET A 1 8.61 -20.57 1.91
N ASN A 2 9.86 -20.54 1.45
CA ASN A 2 10.44 -19.37 0.80
C ASN A 2 9.75 -19.21 -0.57
N LYS A 3 8.62 -18.49 -0.60
CA LYS A 3 8.06 -18.05 -1.88
C LYS A 3 9.03 -17.02 -2.44
N SER A 4 9.66 -17.34 -3.57
CA SER A 4 10.44 -16.36 -4.33
C SER A 4 9.55 -15.19 -4.70
N LEU A 5 9.98 -13.97 -4.36
CA LEU A 5 9.27 -12.74 -4.68
C LEU A 5 9.30 -12.52 -6.20
N LYS A 6 8.18 -12.07 -6.76
CA LYS A 6 8.08 -11.78 -8.19
C LYS A 6 8.64 -10.40 -8.48
N SER A 7 9.56 -10.34 -9.42
CA SER A 7 10.00 -9.09 -10.04
C SER A 7 9.22 -8.88 -11.33
N LEU A 8 8.38 -7.84 -11.38
CA LEU A 8 7.53 -7.54 -12.52
C LEU A 8 7.75 -6.12 -13.01
N ASP A 9 7.72 -5.95 -14.32
CA ASP A 9 7.69 -4.62 -14.94
C ASP A 9 6.25 -4.16 -15.15
N ILE A 10 5.57 -3.84 -14.04
CA ILE A 10 4.23 -3.22 -14.06
C ILE A 10 4.32 -1.88 -14.79
N LYS A 11 3.34 -1.58 -15.65
CA LYS A 11 3.23 -0.34 -16.44
C LYS A 11 1.87 0.33 -16.33
N ALA A 12 0.83 -0.39 -15.89
CA ALA A 12 -0.50 0.15 -15.74
C ALA A 12 -1.31 -0.56 -14.63
N ILE A 13 -2.20 0.20 -13.99
CA ILE A 13 -3.28 -0.30 -13.14
C ILE A 13 -4.60 0.00 -13.86
N TYR A 14 -5.29 -1.05 -14.33
CA TYR A 14 -6.51 -0.92 -15.12
C TYR A 14 -7.76 -0.75 -14.26
N ASP A 15 -7.82 -1.44 -13.12
CA ASP A 15 -9.00 -1.43 -12.26
C ASP A 15 -8.60 -1.58 -10.78
N LEU A 16 -9.43 -1.00 -9.93
CA LEU A 16 -9.28 -0.97 -8.49
C LEU A 16 -10.66 -1.16 -7.85
N GLN A 17 -10.82 -2.29 -7.17
CA GLN A 17 -12.07 -2.65 -6.49
C GLN A 17 -11.82 -2.76 -4.99
N ILE A 18 -12.82 -2.35 -4.22
CA ILE A 18 -12.83 -2.45 -2.76
C ILE A 18 -14.23 -2.87 -2.28
N ASN A 19 -14.30 -3.63 -1.20
CA ASN A 19 -15.57 -3.92 -0.52
C ASN A 19 -16.16 -2.65 0.13
N SER A 20 -17.49 -2.58 0.22
CA SER A 20 -18.20 -1.39 0.74
C SER A 20 -17.81 -1.03 2.18
N SER A 21 -17.66 -2.03 3.06
CA SER A 21 -17.22 -1.79 4.44
C SER A 21 -15.78 -1.29 4.52
N GLY A 22 -14.90 -1.77 3.65
CA GLY A 22 -13.52 -1.29 3.56
C GLY A 22 -13.43 0.14 3.06
N ALA A 23 -14.24 0.51 2.05
CA ALA A 23 -14.35 1.88 1.58
C ALA A 23 -14.79 2.84 2.69
N ALA A 24 -15.82 2.46 3.46
CA ALA A 24 -16.29 3.24 4.60
C ALA A 24 -15.19 3.39 5.67
N ALA A 25 -14.51 2.30 6.04
CA ALA A 25 -13.43 2.31 7.03
C ALA A 25 -12.26 3.21 6.61
N LEU A 26 -11.89 3.20 5.32
CA LEU A 26 -10.84 4.07 4.79
C LEU A 26 -11.27 5.54 4.77
N MET A 27 -12.55 5.85 4.58
CA MET A 27 -13.03 7.23 4.65
C MET A 27 -13.12 7.75 6.09
N SER A 28 -13.37 6.87 7.06
CA SER A 28 -13.51 7.22 8.48
C SER A 28 -12.21 7.13 9.29
N LEU A 29 -11.04 7.08 8.64
CA LEU A 29 -9.77 6.92 9.35
C LEU A 29 -9.50 8.09 10.31
N VAL A 30 -9.10 7.74 11.53
CA VAL A 30 -8.62 8.67 12.54
C VAL A 30 -7.16 8.37 12.81
N GLU A 31 -6.33 9.42 12.78
CA GLU A 31 -4.91 9.30 13.05
C GLU A 31 -4.65 8.92 14.51
N LEU A 32 -3.81 7.90 14.70
CA LEU A 32 -3.27 7.52 16.00
C LEU A 32 -2.16 8.50 16.38
N LYS A 33 -2.51 9.58 17.08
CA LYS A 33 -1.57 10.64 17.49
C LYS A 33 -0.31 10.13 18.19
N SER A 34 -0.42 9.03 18.95
CA SER A 34 0.71 8.40 19.65
C SER A 34 1.73 7.73 18.72
N LEU A 35 1.37 7.51 17.46
CA LEU A 35 2.16 6.74 16.49
C LEU A 35 2.50 7.53 15.21
N ASN A 36 2.04 8.78 15.10
CA ASN A 36 2.30 9.74 14.02
C ASN A 36 1.98 9.21 12.61
N ARG A 37 0.93 9.73 11.96
CA ARG A 37 0.47 9.37 10.60
C ARG A 37 0.06 7.90 10.42
N ARG A 38 -0.22 7.20 11.53
CA ARG A 38 -0.70 5.82 11.49
C ARG A 38 -2.20 5.77 11.70
N TYR A 39 -2.85 4.86 10.99
CA TYR A 39 -4.30 4.75 10.98
C TYR A 39 -4.69 3.30 11.21
N LYS A 40 -5.64 3.08 12.13
CA LYS A 40 -6.17 1.75 12.42
C LYS A 40 -7.45 1.52 11.64
N LEU A 41 -7.53 0.40 10.94
CA LEU A 41 -8.75 -0.02 10.25
C LEU A 41 -9.83 -0.40 11.27
N THR A 42 -11.05 0.09 11.03
CA THR A 42 -12.26 -0.18 11.83
C THR A 42 -13.14 -1.30 11.25
N SER A 43 -12.76 -1.85 10.11
CA SER A 43 -13.41 -2.99 9.45
C SER A 43 -12.39 -3.74 8.61
N ASP A 44 -12.72 -4.98 8.27
CA ASP A 44 -12.05 -5.75 7.22
C ASP A 44 -12.13 -5.02 5.88
N VAL A 45 -10.99 -4.98 5.17
CA VAL A 45 -10.81 -4.37 3.85
C VAL A 45 -10.37 -5.44 2.87
N TRP A 46 -11.10 -5.57 1.77
CA TRP A 46 -10.74 -6.43 0.64
C TRP A 46 -10.52 -5.58 -0.59
N ILE A 47 -9.34 -5.68 -1.20
CA ILE A 47 -8.96 -4.91 -2.38
C ILE A 47 -8.55 -5.87 -3.49
N ARG A 48 -8.98 -5.56 -4.72
CA ARG A 48 -8.49 -6.18 -5.94
C ARG A 48 -7.93 -5.12 -6.86
N LEU A 49 -6.68 -5.31 -7.28
CA LEU A 49 -6.03 -4.48 -8.29
C LEU A 49 -5.79 -5.30 -9.56
N VAL A 50 -6.23 -4.78 -10.69
CA VAL A 50 -5.96 -5.37 -12.00
C VAL A 50 -4.83 -4.58 -12.66
N THR A 51 -3.77 -5.27 -13.06
CA THR A 51 -2.56 -4.69 -13.65
C THR A 51 -2.30 -5.27 -15.04
N ASP A 52 -1.36 -4.70 -15.79
CA ASP A 52 -0.89 -5.24 -17.06
C ASP A 52 -0.08 -6.55 -16.97
N LYS A 53 0.03 -7.13 -15.77
CA LYS A 53 0.73 -8.40 -15.52
C LYS A 53 -0.13 -9.44 -14.81
N GLY A 54 -1.36 -9.08 -14.42
CA GLY A 54 -2.24 -9.94 -13.63
C GLY A 54 -2.94 -9.21 -12.50
N THR A 55 -3.54 -9.98 -11.58
CA THR A 55 -4.36 -9.48 -10.48
C THR A 55 -3.63 -9.58 -9.14
N ILE A 56 -3.66 -8.51 -8.35
CA ILE A 56 -3.27 -8.51 -6.93
C ILE A 56 -4.55 -8.53 -6.10
N SER A 57 -4.70 -9.55 -5.25
CA SER A 57 -5.76 -9.62 -4.24
C SER A 57 -5.15 -9.34 -2.87
N LEU A 58 -5.73 -8.39 -2.15
CA LEU A 58 -5.27 -7.98 -0.83
C LEU A 58 -6.43 -8.02 0.16
N PHE A 59 -6.13 -8.50 1.35
CA PHE A 59 -7.02 -8.49 2.50
C PHE A 59 -6.29 -7.91 3.70
N ALA A 60 -6.92 -6.98 4.39
CA ALA A 60 -6.51 -6.47 5.68
C ALA A 60 -7.65 -6.64 6.68
N LYS A 61 -7.35 -7.28 7.80
CA LYS A 61 -8.30 -7.50 8.89
C LYS A 61 -8.51 -6.21 9.69
N GLU A 62 -9.68 -6.07 10.29
CA GLU A 62 -9.95 -5.07 11.31
C GLU A 62 -8.80 -4.98 12.33
N GLY A 63 -8.41 -3.75 12.64
CA GLY A 63 -7.33 -3.46 13.57
C GLY A 63 -5.93 -3.60 12.99
N PHE A 64 -5.77 -3.86 11.68
CA PHE A 64 -4.53 -3.58 10.96
C PHE A 64 -4.23 -2.08 11.06
N VAL A 65 -2.96 -1.76 11.32
CA VAL A 65 -2.49 -0.37 11.40
C VAL A 65 -1.58 -0.12 10.22
N PHE A 66 -1.85 0.91 9.42
CA PHE A 66 -1.01 1.26 8.28
C PHE A 66 -0.46 2.68 8.43
N ASP A 67 0.71 2.89 7.85
CA ASP A 67 1.28 4.21 7.66
C ASP A 67 0.57 4.85 6.48
N GLY A 68 -0.15 5.94 6.76
CA GLY A 68 -0.92 6.61 5.72
C GLY A 68 -0.05 7.17 4.60
N ARG A 69 1.26 7.32 4.81
CA ARG A 69 2.22 7.81 3.82
C ARG A 69 3.61 7.27 4.17
N SER A 70 3.89 6.03 3.81
CA SER A 70 5.24 5.45 3.88
C SER A 70 6.28 6.40 3.23
N GLY A 71 7.25 6.92 4.00
CA GLY A 71 8.39 7.71 3.50
C GLY A 71 8.79 8.96 4.30
N SER A 72 9.79 9.71 3.81
CA SER A 72 10.43 10.83 4.54
C SER A 72 9.53 12.08 4.68
N PRO A 73 9.84 13.01 5.59
CA PRO A 73 9.08 14.28 5.73
C PRO A 73 8.97 15.11 4.44
N LEU A 74 9.86 14.89 3.45
CA LEU A 74 9.74 15.53 2.14
C LEU A 74 8.46 15.12 1.39
N LEU A 75 7.95 13.91 1.61
CA LEU A 75 6.67 13.48 1.07
C LEU A 75 5.48 14.25 1.66
N ASP A 76 5.61 14.79 2.89
CA ASP A 76 4.55 15.57 3.52
C ASP A 76 4.27 16.88 2.80
N TRP A 77 5.29 17.45 2.17
CA TRP A 77 5.11 18.64 1.34
C TRP A 77 4.46 18.33 -0.01
N TYR A 78 4.74 17.15 -0.59
CA TYR A 78 4.24 16.74 -1.90
C TYR A 78 2.83 16.10 -1.88
N ALA A 79 2.47 15.47 -0.77
CA ALA A 79 1.16 14.88 -0.53
C ALA A 79 0.75 15.14 0.94
N PRO A 80 0.22 16.33 1.28
CA PRO A 80 0.00 16.76 2.66
C PRO A 80 -1.22 16.15 3.35
N ASN A 81 -2.15 15.57 2.59
CA ASN A 81 -3.35 14.88 3.08
C ASN A 81 -3.42 13.44 2.54
N LEU A 82 -4.09 12.53 3.27
CA LEU A 82 -4.37 11.16 2.80
C LEU A 82 -5.23 11.14 1.52
N GLY A 83 -5.86 12.27 1.22
CA GLY A 83 -6.56 12.50 -0.03
C GLY A 83 -7.87 11.73 -0.14
N SER A 84 -8.22 11.45 -1.40
CA SER A 84 -9.35 10.67 -1.86
C SER A 84 -9.32 9.21 -1.39
N LEU A 85 -10.44 8.51 -1.54
CA LEU A 85 -10.53 7.08 -1.26
C LEU A 85 -9.45 6.29 -2.03
N ASN A 86 -9.24 6.57 -3.31
CA ASN A 86 -8.26 5.86 -4.13
C ASN A 86 -6.82 6.10 -3.63
N GLU A 87 -6.50 7.32 -3.19
CA GLU A 87 -5.18 7.60 -2.59
C GLU A 87 -4.97 6.77 -1.32
N ARG A 88 -5.98 6.71 -0.44
CA ARG A 88 -5.94 5.89 0.78
C ARG A 88 -5.78 4.40 0.47
N ILE A 89 -6.48 3.91 -0.56
CA ILE A 89 -6.36 2.53 -1.03
C ILE A 89 -4.93 2.27 -1.52
N MET A 90 -4.35 3.17 -2.31
CA MET A 90 -3.00 2.99 -2.84
C MET A 90 -1.92 3.00 -1.76
N TRP A 91 -2.07 3.82 -0.72
CA TRP A 91 -1.19 3.78 0.44
C TRP A 91 -1.33 2.49 1.25
N LEU A 92 -2.57 2.04 1.51
CA LEU A 92 -2.80 0.76 2.18
C LEU A 92 -2.23 -0.41 1.35
N VAL A 93 -2.42 -0.40 0.03
CA VAL A 93 -1.86 -1.41 -0.88
C VAL A 93 -0.33 -1.45 -0.78
N HIS A 94 0.31 -0.28 -0.78
CA HIS A 94 1.76 -0.18 -0.69
C HIS A 94 2.28 -0.79 0.62
N ASP A 95 1.67 -0.46 1.74
CA ASP A 95 2.00 -1.03 3.05
C ASP A 95 1.79 -2.55 3.09
N LEU A 96 0.67 -3.05 2.57
CA LEU A 96 0.38 -4.50 2.51
C LEU A 96 1.37 -5.27 1.64
N LEU A 97 1.74 -4.71 0.49
CA LEU A 97 2.78 -5.27 -0.37
C LEU A 97 4.17 -5.17 0.27
N GLY A 98 4.38 -4.20 1.15
CA GLY A 98 5.60 -3.97 1.90
C GLY A 98 6.03 -5.15 2.77
N TYR A 99 5.10 -6.02 3.17
CA TYR A 99 5.40 -7.24 3.91
C TYR A 99 6.09 -8.34 3.08
N ALA A 100 6.41 -8.08 1.81
CA ALA A 100 7.19 -8.95 0.94
C ALA A 100 6.64 -10.38 0.85
N THR A 101 5.34 -10.53 0.61
CA THR A 101 4.69 -11.85 0.52
C THR A 101 4.62 -12.42 -0.89
N CYS A 102 4.63 -11.56 -1.91
CA CYS A 102 4.47 -11.99 -3.30
C CYS A 102 5.25 -11.17 -4.34
N LEU A 103 5.49 -9.89 -4.11
CA LEU A 103 6.22 -8.98 -5.02
C LEU A 103 7.52 -8.52 -4.37
N ASP A 104 8.53 -8.19 -5.18
CA ASP A 104 9.76 -7.58 -4.69
C ASP A 104 9.57 -6.08 -4.37
N PHE A 105 10.58 -5.47 -3.74
CA PHE A 105 10.58 -4.07 -3.34
C PHE A 105 10.33 -3.12 -4.52
N LYS A 106 11.04 -3.34 -5.62
CA LYS A 106 10.96 -2.50 -6.82
C LYS A 106 9.57 -2.56 -7.47
N THR A 107 9.01 -3.76 -7.54
CA THR A 107 7.67 -3.99 -8.09
C THR A 107 6.61 -3.37 -7.19
N THR A 108 6.75 -3.50 -5.88
CA THR A 108 5.87 -2.86 -4.88
C THR A 108 5.80 -1.34 -5.07
N ASN A 109 6.95 -0.68 -5.24
CA ASN A 109 7.00 0.77 -5.46
C ASN A 109 6.44 1.17 -6.84
N LYS A 110 6.62 0.34 -7.87
CA LYS A 110 5.96 0.54 -9.17
C LYS A 110 4.44 0.46 -9.08
N VAL A 111 3.89 -0.48 -8.30
CA VAL A 111 2.44 -0.58 -8.08
C VAL A 111 1.90 0.72 -7.49
N LEU A 112 2.58 1.30 -6.49
CA LEU A 112 2.20 2.60 -5.94
C LEU A 112 2.25 3.70 -7.00
N ARG A 113 3.36 3.81 -7.75
CA ARG A 113 3.54 4.81 -8.81
C ARG A 113 2.40 4.78 -9.83
N TYR A 114 2.12 3.60 -10.39
CA TYR A 114 1.12 3.47 -11.44
C TYR A 114 -0.30 3.58 -10.91
N GLY A 115 -0.58 3.10 -9.70
CA GLY A 115 -1.88 3.31 -9.07
C GLY A 115 -2.15 4.79 -8.77
N LEU A 116 -1.17 5.55 -8.28
CA LEU A 116 -1.34 7.00 -8.09
C LEU A 116 -1.59 7.73 -9.42
N ARG A 117 -0.90 7.34 -10.49
CA ARG A 117 -1.11 7.92 -11.83
C ARG A 117 -2.50 7.56 -12.39
N ASP A 118 -2.82 6.28 -12.39
CA ASP A 118 -3.96 5.71 -13.13
C ASP A 118 -5.28 5.82 -12.35
N GLN A 119 -5.23 5.69 -11.03
CA GLN A 119 -6.41 5.62 -10.16
C GLN A 119 -6.60 6.88 -9.30
N CYS A 120 -5.55 7.68 -9.07
CA CYS A 120 -5.61 8.90 -8.25
C CYS A 120 -5.43 10.20 -9.05
N VAL A 121 -5.36 10.12 -10.38
CA VAL A 121 -5.23 11.28 -11.30
C VAL A 121 -3.96 12.11 -11.04
N TYR A 122 -2.91 11.51 -10.48
CA TYR A 122 -1.65 12.21 -10.30
C TYR A 122 -0.97 12.41 -11.66
N ARG A 123 -0.37 13.59 -11.85
CA ARG A 123 0.57 13.79 -12.97
C ARG A 123 1.70 12.76 -12.86
N ALA A 124 2.14 12.23 -14.01
CA ALA A 124 3.17 11.20 -14.06
C ALA A 124 4.47 11.60 -13.31
N SER A 125 4.84 12.88 -13.36
CA SER A 125 5.99 13.41 -12.60
C SER A 125 5.79 13.34 -11.09
N LYS A 126 4.60 13.68 -10.58
CA LYS A 126 4.28 13.59 -9.14
C LYS A 126 4.36 12.15 -8.66
N ALA A 127 3.72 11.23 -9.39
CA ALA A 127 3.75 9.80 -9.05
C ALA A 127 5.18 9.23 -9.07
N PHE A 128 6.00 9.64 -10.04
CA PHE A 128 7.41 9.24 -10.12
C PHE A 128 8.25 9.75 -8.94
N MET A 129 8.04 11.00 -8.51
CA MET A 129 8.74 11.54 -7.35
C MET A 129 8.39 10.77 -6.07
N ILE A 130 7.12 10.36 -5.92
CA ILE A 130 6.69 9.52 -4.79
C ILE A 130 7.38 8.16 -4.84
N GLU A 131 7.39 7.49 -6.00
CA GLU A 131 8.13 6.23 -6.19
C GLU A 131 9.59 6.36 -5.75
N LYS A 132 10.27 7.44 -6.15
CA LYS A 132 11.66 7.67 -5.78
C LYS A 132 11.84 7.87 -4.29
N ALA A 133 10.97 8.64 -3.66
CA ALA A 133 11.04 8.88 -2.22
C ALA A 133 10.85 7.60 -1.40
N VAL A 134 9.88 6.75 -1.75
CA VAL A 134 9.66 5.47 -1.04
C VAL A 134 10.71 4.40 -1.39
N SER A 135 11.47 4.60 -2.46
CA SER A 135 12.56 3.71 -2.89
C SER A 135 13.93 4.03 -2.29
N ILE A 136 14.05 5.07 -1.45
CA ILE A 136 15.36 5.48 -0.87
C ILE A 136 15.95 4.41 0.05
N SER A 137 15.08 3.71 0.79
CA SER A 137 15.47 2.66 1.71
C SER A 137 14.47 1.51 1.65
N ASP A 138 14.97 0.28 1.72
CA ASP A 138 14.21 -0.96 1.82
C ASP A 138 14.03 -1.45 3.26
N ALA A 139 14.45 -0.67 4.27
CA ALA A 139 14.39 -1.08 5.68
C ALA A 139 12.96 -1.32 6.19
N TRP A 140 11.94 -0.74 5.52
CA TRP A 140 10.52 -0.97 5.81
C TRP A 140 9.94 -2.20 5.11
N PHE A 141 10.68 -2.78 4.15
CA PHE A 141 10.21 -3.87 3.31
C PHE A 141 10.65 -5.23 3.87
N GLY A 142 9.71 -6.15 3.98
CA GLY A 142 9.94 -7.49 4.52
C GLY A 142 9.09 -7.82 5.73
N THR A 143 9.45 -8.90 6.40
CA THR A 143 8.80 -9.28 7.67
C THR A 143 9.34 -8.37 8.79
N PRO A 144 8.46 -7.66 9.52
CA PRO A 144 8.90 -6.80 10.62
C PRO A 144 9.48 -7.60 11.78
N LYS A 145 10.32 -6.95 12.57
CA LYS A 145 10.88 -7.48 13.82
C LYS A 145 9.90 -7.29 14.97
N GLU A 146 10.01 -8.08 16.04
CA GLU A 146 9.13 -7.99 17.22
C GLU A 146 9.06 -6.59 17.84
N THR A 147 10.14 -5.82 17.73
CA THR A 147 10.22 -4.45 18.25
C THR A 147 9.54 -3.42 17.36
N ASP A 148 9.21 -3.78 16.12
CA ASP A 148 8.58 -2.85 15.18
C ASP A 148 7.09 -2.72 15.49
N TRP A 149 6.59 -1.49 15.43
CA TRP A 149 5.17 -1.19 15.70
C TRP A 149 4.21 -2.02 14.82
N CYS A 150 4.65 -2.37 13.62
CA CYS A 150 3.88 -3.10 12.61
C CYS A 150 4.00 -4.63 12.73
N TYR A 151 4.75 -5.14 13.71
CA TYR A 151 4.84 -6.58 13.99
C TYR A 151 3.48 -7.22 14.26
N ASN A 152 2.63 -6.51 15.00
CA ASN A 152 1.27 -6.94 15.33
C ASN A 152 0.32 -7.04 14.12
N ASN A 153 0.77 -6.65 12.93
CA ASN A 153 0.00 -6.82 11.71
C ASN A 153 0.24 -8.17 11.02
N ILE A 154 1.28 -8.94 11.35
CA ILE A 154 1.65 -10.19 10.63
C ILE A 154 0.47 -11.16 10.48
N SER A 155 -0.43 -11.22 11.47
CA SER A 155 -1.63 -12.08 11.46
C SER A 155 -2.90 -11.42 10.91
N LYS A 156 -2.81 -10.18 10.40
CA LYS A 156 -3.94 -9.32 10.03
C LYS A 156 -4.00 -9.02 8.54
N PHE A 157 -3.23 -9.71 7.71
CA PHE A 157 -3.33 -9.50 6.27
C PHE A 157 -3.10 -10.78 5.47
N ASN A 158 -3.56 -10.75 4.24
CA ASN A 158 -3.23 -11.75 3.23
C ASN A 158 -3.09 -11.04 1.88
N VAL A 159 -2.06 -11.39 1.11
CA VAL A 159 -1.80 -10.81 -0.20
C VAL A 159 -1.41 -11.93 -1.15
N ALA A 160 -2.00 -11.94 -2.33
CA ALA A 160 -1.70 -12.87 -3.39
C ALA A 160 -1.63 -12.17 -4.75
N PHE A 161 -0.70 -12.64 -5.58
CA PHE A 161 -0.60 -12.25 -6.99
C PHE A 161 -0.95 -13.44 -7.88
N PHE A 162 -1.81 -13.20 -8.86
CA PHE A 162 -2.24 -14.16 -9.87
C PHE A 162 -1.80 -13.63 -11.24
N SER A 163 -0.88 -14.33 -11.90
CA SER A 163 -0.53 -14.04 -13.28
C SER A 163 -1.71 -14.36 -14.20
N GLU A 164 -1.78 -13.66 -15.33
CA GLU A 164 -2.55 -14.13 -16.48
C GLU A 164 -1.92 -15.39 -17.10
#